data_AF-A0A180FDG0-F1
#
_entry.id   AF-A0A180FDG0-F1
#
_cell.length_a   1.000
_cell.length_b   1.000
_cell.length_c   1.000
_cell.angle_alpha   90.00
_cell.angle_beta   90.00
_cell.angle_gamma   90.00
#
_symmetry.space_group_name_H-M   'P 1'
#
loop_
_entity.id
_entity.type
_entity.pdbx_description
1 polymer ?
#
loop_
_entity_poly.entity_id
_entity_poly.type
_entity_poly.pdbx_seq_one_letter_code
_entity_poly.pdbx_strand_id
1 'polypeptide(L)' 'MKKQALRLYLEGSGFRSIGRLLGVSNVSVLNWIRKFGKETQELNLESKETGTVEVDEMHLYTGSKRLLSDMDCR' A
#
# COMPACT_ATOMS: atom_id res chain seq x y z
N MET A 1 -12.53 -7.44 11.20
CA MET A 1 -12.31 -7.99 9.83
C MET A 1 -12.14 -6.88 8.78
N LYS A 2 -13.20 -6.23 8.27
CA LYS A 2 -13.08 -5.29 7.13
C LYS A 2 -12.20 -4.04 7.40
N LYS A 3 -12.31 -3.45 8.60
CA LYS A 3 -11.43 -2.32 9.02
C LYS A 3 -9.96 -2.70 9.09
N GLN A 4 -9.66 -3.93 9.51
CA GLN A 4 -8.30 -4.46 9.58
C GLN A 4 -7.73 -4.71 8.18
N ALA A 5 -8.55 -5.22 7.24
CA ALA A 5 -8.16 -5.34 5.83
C ALA A 5 -7.83 -3.97 5.21
N LEU A 6 -8.61 -2.93 5.53
CA LEU A 6 -8.37 -1.57 5.07
C LEU A 6 -7.06 -1.01 5.63
N ARG A 7 -6.81 -1.18 6.93
CA ARG A 7 -5.56 -0.74 7.56
C ARG A 7 -4.33 -1.40 6.94
N LEU A 8 -4.36 -2.72 6.78
CA LEU A 8 -3.26 -3.46 6.15
C LEU A 8 -3.03 -3.02 4.69
N TYR A 9 -4.09 -2.69 3.96
CA TYR A 9 -3.98 -2.15 2.60
C TYR A 9 -3.32 -0.77 2.58
N LEU A 10 -3.69 0.12 3.51
CA LEU A 10 -3.06 1.45 3.65
C LEU A 10 -1.59 1.35 4.10
N GLU A 11 -1.24 0.34 4.89
CA GLU A 11 0.13 0.01 5.27
C GLU A 11 0.95 -0.61 4.11
N GLY A 12 0.34 -0.82 2.93
CA GLY A 12 1.03 -1.35 1.74
C GLY A 12 1.05 -2.88 1.63
N SER A 13 0.30 -3.60 2.48
CA SER A 13 0.19 -5.05 2.36
C SER A 13 -0.61 -5.46 1.11
N GLY A 14 -0.08 -6.38 0.32
CA GLY A 14 -0.77 -6.90 -0.86
C GLY A 14 -2.01 -7.72 -0.51
N PHE A 15 -3.02 -7.72 -1.42
CA PHE A 15 -4.30 -8.42 -1.20
C PHE A 15 -4.17 -9.91 -0.86
N ARG A 16 -3.15 -10.58 -1.43
CA ARG A 16 -2.88 -12.01 -1.17
C ARG A 16 -2.38 -12.22 0.28
N SER A 17 -1.52 -11.34 0.77
CA SER A 17 -1.00 -11.38 2.14
C SER A 17 -2.12 -11.14 3.14
N ILE A 18 -2.96 -10.13 2.88
CA ILE A 18 -4.13 -9.81 3.70
C ILE A 18 -5.13 -10.98 3.72
N GLY A 19 -5.39 -11.61 2.56
CA GLY A 19 -6.25 -12.78 2.47
C GLY A 19 -5.75 -13.94 3.32
N ARG A 20 -4.44 -14.23 3.30
CA ARG A 20 -3.83 -15.25 4.16
C ARG A 20 -3.94 -14.91 5.65
N LEU A 21 -3.67 -13.65 6.01
CA LEU A 21 -3.75 -13.17 7.40
C LEU A 21 -5.16 -13.24 7.98
N LEU A 22 -6.19 -12.93 7.16
CA LEU A 22 -7.58 -12.89 7.58
C LEU A 22 -8.35 -14.19 7.29
N GLY A 23 -7.72 -15.18 6.64
CA GLY A 23 -8.37 -16.43 6.25
C GLY A 23 -9.47 -16.26 5.19
N VAL A 24 -9.40 -15.21 4.37
CA VAL A 24 -10.39 -14.91 3.33
C VAL A 24 -9.77 -14.89 1.94
N SER A 25 -10.60 -15.07 0.90
CA SER A 25 -10.10 -14.97 -0.46
C SER A 25 -9.57 -13.55 -0.76
N ASN A 26 -8.51 -13.47 -1.55
CA ASN A 26 -7.97 -12.20 -2.05
C ASN A 26 -9.03 -11.39 -2.83
N VAL A 27 -9.96 -12.07 -3.51
CA VAL A 27 -11.09 -11.45 -4.23
C VAL A 27 -12.05 -10.77 -3.25
N SER A 28 -12.32 -11.37 -2.09
CA SER A 28 -13.15 -10.75 -1.04
C SER A 28 -12.51 -9.47 -0.50
N VAL A 29 -11.19 -9.50 -0.27
CA VAL A 29 -10.42 -8.32 0.17
C VAL A 29 -10.49 -7.20 -0.88
N LEU A 30 -10.27 -7.54 -2.16
CA LEU A 30 -10.39 -6.59 -3.27
C LEU A 30 -11.77 -5.95 -3.35
N ASN A 31 -12.84 -6.75 -3.23
CA ASN A 31 -14.20 -6.25 -3.27
C ASN A 31 -14.50 -5.30 -2.09
N TRP A 32 -13.98 -5.58 -0.90
CA TRP A 32 -14.11 -4.67 0.24
C TRP A 32 -13.40 -3.34 -0.01
N ILE A 33 -12.17 -3.37 -0.53
CA ILE A 33 -11.39 -2.15 -0.79
C ILE A 33 -12.05 -1.32 -1.88
N ARG A 34 -12.60 -1.95 -2.93
CA ARG A 34 -13.42 -1.26 -3.94
C ARG A 34 -14.67 -0.63 -3.34
N LYS A 35 -15.35 -1.30 -2.40
CA LYS A 35 -16.52 -0.77 -1.71
C LYS A 35 -16.16 0.43 -0.84
N PHE A 36 -15.06 0.33 -0.07
CA PHE A 36 -14.54 1.45 0.71
C PHE A 36 -14.15 2.64 -0.17
N GLY A 37 -13.53 2.39 -1.34
CA GLY A 37 -13.22 3.47 -2.29
C GLY A 37 -14.46 4.18 -2.82
N LYS A 38 -15.55 3.46 -3.09
CA LYS A 38 -16.83 4.06 -3.50
C LYS A 38 -17.50 4.83 -2.37
N GLU A 39 -17.58 4.24 -1.17
CA GLU A 39 -18.11 4.91 0.03
C GLU A 39 -17.29 6.18 0.35
N THR A 40 -15.96 6.14 0.17
CA THR A 40 -15.10 7.31 0.37
C THR A 40 -15.31 8.37 -0.72
N GLN A 41 -15.55 7.99 -1.98
CA GLN A 41 -15.88 8.96 -3.05
C GLN A 41 -17.20 9.69 -2.79
N GLU A 42 -18.20 8.99 -2.23
CA GLU A 42 -19.46 9.59 -1.80
C GLU A 42 -19.24 10.60 -0.65
N LEU A 43 -18.32 10.30 0.27
CA LEU A 43 -17.96 11.18 1.40
C LEU A 43 -16.94 12.28 1.03
N ASN A 44 -16.19 12.15 -0.06
CA ASN A 44 -15.21 13.16 -0.53
C ASN A 44 -15.90 14.37 -1.20
N LEU A 45 -17.19 14.24 -1.56
CA LEU A 45 -18.02 15.42 -1.86
C LEU A 45 -18.25 16.29 -0.61
N GLU A 46 -18.17 15.72 0.59
CA GLU A 46 -18.38 16.45 1.87
C GLU A 46 -17.08 16.76 2.63
N SER A 47 -16.00 15.97 2.44
CA SER A 47 -14.76 16.05 3.24
C SER A 47 -13.53 16.47 2.42
N LYS A 48 -13.61 17.62 1.77
CA LYS A 48 -12.46 18.27 1.14
C LYS A 48 -11.53 18.90 2.19
N GLU A 49 -10.92 18.10 3.07
CA GLU A 49 -9.79 18.52 3.92
C GLU A 49 -8.89 17.32 4.26
N THR A 50 -8.24 16.73 3.26
CA THR A 50 -6.96 16.05 3.54
C THR A 50 -5.87 17.10 3.36
N GLY A 51 -5.46 17.68 4.49
CA GLY A 51 -4.29 18.55 4.55
C GLY A 51 -3.13 17.83 3.84
N THR A 52 -2.58 18.49 2.84
CA THR A 52 -1.34 18.13 2.18
C THR A 52 -0.26 17.96 3.24
N VAL A 53 -0.01 16.71 3.66
CA VAL A 53 1.17 16.38 4.44
C VAL A 53 2.29 16.27 3.42
N GLU A 54 3.15 17.28 3.39
CA GLU A 54 4.35 17.32 2.56
C GLU A 54 5.21 16.09 2.89
N VAL A 55 5.44 15.25 1.87
CA VAL A 55 6.37 14.12 1.93
C VAL A 55 7.78 14.63 1.58
N ASP A 56 8.23 15.68 2.27
CA ASP A 56 9.59 16.20 2.08
C ASP A 56 10.51 15.59 3.13
N GLU A 57 10.91 14.32 2.90
CA GLU A 57 12.11 13.70 3.48
C GLU A 57 12.37 12.24 3.00
N MET A 58 11.66 11.74 1.97
CA MET A 58 11.93 10.40 1.40
C MET A 58 12.84 10.41 0.16
N HIS A 59 13.77 11.36 0.06
CA HIS A 59 14.70 11.47 -1.06
C HIS A 59 16.18 11.46 -0.64
N LEU A 60 16.65 10.42 0.06
CA LEU A 60 18.08 10.06 -0.02
C LEU A 60 18.41 8.63 0.48
N TYR A 61 17.81 7.57 -0.07
CA TYR A 61 18.35 6.23 0.23
C TYR A 61 18.30 5.21 -0.91
N THR A 62 18.36 5.67 -2.16
CA THR A 62 18.93 4.86 -3.24
C THR A 62 20.41 5.15 -3.34
N GLY A 63 21.17 4.60 -2.38
CA GLY A 63 22.61 4.46 -2.51
C GLY A 63 22.94 3.77 -3.83
N SER A 64 23.75 4.44 -4.63
CA SER A 64 24.11 4.13 -6.00
C SER A 64 24.40 2.64 -6.25
N LYS A 65 23.83 2.13 -7.35
CA LYS A 65 24.27 0.90 -8.01
C LYS A 65 25.76 1.02 -8.36
N ARG A 66 26.64 0.34 -7.62
CA ARG A 66 28.01 0.08 -8.08
C ARG A 66 27.96 -1.13 -9.01
N LEU A 67 27.90 -0.88 -10.30
CA LEU A 67 28.52 -1.80 -11.27
C LEU A 67 30.04 -1.56 -11.13
N LEU A 68 30.72 -2.45 -10.42
CA LEU A 68 32.18 -2.50 -10.40
C LEU A 68 32.59 -3.93 -10.73
N SER A 69 32.97 -4.09 -12.01
CA SER A 69 33.97 -5.00 -12.60
C SER A 69 34.23 -6.38 -12.00
N ASP A 70 34.36 -7.32 -12.94
CA ASP A 70 35.08 -8.61 -12.92
C ASP A 70 36.13 -8.87 -11.82
N MET A 71 36.44 -10.17 -11.66
CA MET A 71 37.44 -10.87 -10.80
C MET A 71 36.81 -11.46 -9.52
N ASP A 72 36.77 -12.76 -9.24
CA ASP A 72 37.65 -13.87 -9.62
C ASP A 72 36.92 -15.23 -9.75
N CYS A 73 37.40 -16.04 -10.70
CA CYS A 73 37.25 -17.49 -10.65
C CYS A 73 37.96 -18.07 -9.41
N ARG A 74 37.24 -18.87 -8.62
CA ARG A 74 37.78 -20.13 -8.07
C ARG A 74 36.70 -21.12 -7.71
#